data_AF-A0A4R1QYJ6-F1
#
_entry.id   AF-A0A4R1QYJ6-F1
#
_cell.length_a   1.000
_cell.length_b   1.000
_cell.length_c   1.000
_cell.angle_alpha   90.00
_cell.angle_beta   90.00
_cell.angle_gamma   90.00
#
_symmetry.space_group_name_H-M   'P 1'
#
loop_
_entity.id
_entity.type
_entity.pdbx_description
1 polymer ?
#
loop_
_entity_poly.entity_id
_entity_poly.type
_entity_poly.pdbx_seq_one_letter_code
_entity_poly.pdbx_strand_id
1 'polypeptide(L)'
;MSLDFLILYEHTVREYESDLLLKLELERRGYTAEIRQLLDRKKLKYFTWKKPRVLVSSCMYDNEAINSHVYNNVGRLNKIVNLHWEQMLSDTQEEGDWFNFNGNAKKCVQTCWGRRTADRLIAHGMEEKNCPVTGAVMMDFVRPEFSGYFKNKADLCAEFGLDASKELHLYISSFGYASMTEQEVKELSEMAGTDFTGFAATNRVSMAETLRWFDEYLGQHPEVELVYRRHPSEWNSPQLAELAKKRPNFHVIFAYGVKDWIMAADSISIWMSTAIAEVYMAGKSCHILRPAPIEHEYDPVIYAAAKYVTSYEEFLAAMADKNPPFPIAREVIEGYFDPSETPAYIRMADLLETVYKEPPRDEPMGEGFTPHFNWLKFFALWGVHILFALRLPPKKVFFFHKGLADFAQRIYGYVEKAYVPKAQIRAMEDKIRPFVMKGGK
;
A
#
# COMPACT_ATOMS: atom_id res chain seq x y z
N MET A 1 16.15 -27.46 10.26
CA MET A 1 16.84 -26.16 10.38
C MET A 1 15.82 -25.11 10.80
N SER A 2 16.21 -24.26 11.76
CA SER A 2 15.44 -23.07 12.13
C SER A 2 15.24 -22.18 10.91
N LEU A 3 14.17 -21.39 10.93
CA LEU A 3 13.94 -20.38 9.90
C LEU A 3 14.68 -19.10 10.32
N ASP A 4 15.33 -18.40 9.40
CA ASP A 4 15.99 -17.15 9.75
C ASP A 4 14.96 -16.02 9.84
N PHE A 5 14.15 -15.87 8.79
CA PHE A 5 13.14 -14.81 8.69
C PHE A 5 11.74 -15.36 8.39
N LEU A 6 10.74 -14.94 9.17
CA LEU A 6 9.33 -15.10 8.85
C LEU A 6 8.74 -13.73 8.54
N ILE A 7 8.32 -13.50 7.30
CA ILE A 7 7.67 -12.27 6.86
C ILE A 7 6.15 -12.52 6.85
N LEU A 8 5.42 -11.71 7.59
CA LEU A 8 3.97 -11.75 7.65
C LEU A 8 3.38 -10.61 6.83
N TYR A 9 2.43 -10.95 5.96
CA TYR A 9 1.67 -9.98 5.17
C TYR A 9 0.18 -10.04 5.50
N GLU A 10 -0.50 -8.91 5.34
CA GLU A 10 -1.94 -8.75 5.48
C GLU A 10 -2.61 -8.58 4.12
N HIS A 11 -2.16 -7.59 3.33
CA HIS A 11 -2.74 -7.24 2.04
C HIS A 11 -1.85 -7.63 0.86
N THR A 12 -2.29 -8.60 0.06
CA THR A 12 -1.54 -9.10 -1.10
C THR A 12 -1.12 -8.00 -2.08
N VAL A 13 -2.05 -7.10 -2.44
CA VAL A 13 -1.81 -6.07 -3.46
C VAL A 13 -0.80 -5.02 -3.00
N ARG A 14 -0.78 -4.71 -1.69
CA ARG A 14 0.08 -3.67 -1.12
C ARG A 14 1.47 -4.19 -0.76
N GLU A 15 1.57 -5.43 -0.30
CA GLU A 15 2.73 -5.91 0.44
C GLU A 15 3.49 -7.01 -0.30
N TYR A 16 2.77 -7.95 -0.94
CA TYR A 16 3.34 -9.25 -1.32
C TYR A 16 4.50 -9.15 -2.32
N GLU A 17 4.41 -8.25 -3.30
CA GLU A 17 5.46 -8.05 -4.31
C GLU A 17 6.75 -7.52 -3.68
N SER A 18 6.63 -6.60 -2.73
CA SER A 18 7.76 -6.02 -2.00
C SER A 18 8.36 -6.99 -0.98
N ASP A 19 7.51 -7.74 -0.27
CA ASP A 19 7.95 -8.81 0.63
C ASP A 19 8.71 -9.90 -0.13
N LEU A 20 8.28 -10.18 -1.36
CA LEU A 20 8.93 -11.15 -2.23
C LEU A 20 10.31 -10.65 -2.71
N LEU A 21 10.42 -9.37 -3.06
CA LEU A 21 11.71 -8.73 -3.34
C LEU A 21 12.66 -8.87 -2.15
N LEU A 22 12.21 -8.55 -0.94
CA LEU A 22 12.99 -8.66 0.27
C LEU A 22 13.39 -10.12 0.58
N LYS A 23 12.45 -11.06 0.44
CA LYS A 23 12.72 -12.50 0.60
C LYS A 23 13.83 -12.96 -0.34
N LEU A 24 13.74 -12.60 -1.62
CA LEU A 24 14.71 -13.03 -2.63
C LEU A 24 16.11 -12.45 -2.35
N GLU A 25 16.20 -11.22 -1.87
CA GLU A 25 17.47 -10.63 -1.45
C GLU A 25 18.06 -11.33 -0.22
N LEU A 26 17.25 -11.63 0.79
CA LEU A 26 17.70 -12.40 1.96
C LEU A 26 18.19 -13.81 1.56
N GLU A 27 17.48 -14.48 0.66
CA GLU A 27 17.89 -15.78 0.11
C GLU A 27 19.19 -15.69 -0.70
N ARG A 28 19.38 -14.62 -1.48
CA ARG A 28 20.64 -14.36 -2.20
C ARG A 28 21.82 -14.23 -1.22
N ARG A 29 21.61 -13.63 -0.05
CA ARG A 29 22.61 -13.51 1.03
C ARG A 29 22.83 -14.81 1.83
N GLY A 30 22.09 -15.87 1.53
CA GLY A 30 22.24 -17.18 2.15
C GLY A 30 21.32 -17.44 3.35
N TYR A 31 20.32 -16.59 3.58
CA TYR A 31 19.33 -16.78 4.64
C TYR A 31 18.11 -17.57 4.19
N THR A 32 17.48 -18.25 5.13
CA THR A 32 16.18 -18.89 4.92
C THR A 32 15.04 -17.93 5.27
N ALA A 33 14.15 -17.66 4.32
CA ALA A 33 13.00 -16.77 4.51
C ALA A 33 11.70 -17.43 4.05
N GLU A 34 10.61 -17.23 4.80
CA GLU A 34 9.26 -17.61 4.38
C GLU A 34 8.30 -16.44 4.51
N ILE A 35 7.44 -16.24 3.50
CA ILE A 35 6.31 -15.31 3.53
C ILE A 35 5.04 -16.08 3.92
N ARG A 36 4.25 -15.54 4.86
CA ARG A 36 2.97 -16.11 5.30
C ARG A 36 1.92 -15.03 5.48
N GLN A 37 0.68 -15.39 5.19
CA GLN A 37 -0.43 -14.49 5.43
C GLN A 37 -0.78 -14.51 6.94
N LEU A 38 -1.09 -13.36 7.53
CA LEU A 38 -1.34 -13.24 8.97
C LEU A 38 -2.48 -14.13 9.51
N LEU A 39 -3.53 -14.32 8.70
CA LEU A 39 -4.68 -15.18 8.91
C LEU A 39 -4.48 -16.60 8.36
N ASP A 40 -3.29 -16.98 7.87
CA ASP A 40 -3.00 -18.39 7.58
C ASP A 40 -3.22 -19.27 8.84
N ARG A 41 -3.56 -20.54 8.62
CA ARG A 41 -3.55 -21.54 9.69
C ARG A 41 -2.21 -21.52 10.44
N LYS A 42 -2.29 -21.48 11.78
CA LYS A 42 -1.11 -21.43 12.64
C LYS A 42 -0.30 -22.72 12.51
N LYS A 43 1.00 -22.59 12.24
CA LYS A 43 1.87 -23.74 11.97
C LYS A 43 2.70 -24.06 13.21
N LEU A 44 2.36 -25.16 13.89
CA LEU A 44 3.04 -25.61 15.10
C LEU A 44 4.56 -25.75 14.95
N LYS A 45 5.05 -26.05 13.74
CA LYS A 45 6.49 -26.11 13.44
C LYS A 45 7.24 -24.81 13.77
N TYR A 46 6.58 -23.65 13.74
CA TYR A 46 7.19 -22.36 14.08
C TYR A 46 7.33 -22.13 15.60
N PHE A 47 6.72 -22.98 16.43
CA PHE A 47 6.92 -22.97 17.87
C PHE A 47 8.07 -23.91 18.30
N THR A 48 8.55 -24.76 17.38
CA THR A 48 9.47 -25.86 17.66
C THR A 48 10.66 -25.83 16.69
N TRP A 49 10.80 -26.83 15.81
CA TRP A 49 12.01 -27.09 15.02
C TRP A 49 12.23 -26.12 13.84
N LYS A 50 11.21 -25.31 13.49
CA LYS A 50 11.29 -24.26 12.46
C LYS A 50 10.98 -22.88 13.03
N LYS A 51 11.23 -22.66 14.33
CA LYS A 51 11.03 -21.34 14.95
C LYS A 51 11.87 -20.28 14.22
N PRO A 52 11.28 -19.13 13.81
CA PRO A 52 12.02 -18.05 13.17
C PRO A 52 12.93 -17.33 14.16
N ARG A 53 14.06 -16.83 13.68
CA ARG A 53 14.99 -15.99 14.46
C ARG A 53 14.60 -14.52 14.44
N VAL A 54 13.97 -14.06 13.36
CA VAL A 54 13.40 -12.71 13.21
C VAL A 54 12.01 -12.84 12.60
N LEU A 55 11.07 -12.07 13.14
CA LEU A 55 9.73 -11.92 12.55
C LEU A 55 9.57 -10.50 12.02
N VAL A 56 9.14 -10.43 10.76
CA VAL A 56 8.82 -9.19 10.06
C VAL A 56 7.31 -9.12 9.90
N SER A 57 6.70 -8.00 10.26
CA SER A 57 5.25 -7.80 10.24
C SER A 57 4.89 -6.56 9.41
N SER A 58 3.68 -6.57 8.84
CA SER A 58 3.14 -5.46 8.06
C SER A 58 2.73 -4.25 8.91
N CYS A 59 2.14 -4.52 10.08
CA CYS A 59 1.73 -3.53 11.07
C CYS A 59 1.96 -4.05 12.51
N MET A 60 2.26 -3.14 13.45
CA MET A 60 2.58 -3.46 14.85
C MET A 60 2.35 -2.24 15.76
N TYR A 61 1.08 -1.87 16.01
CA TYR A 61 0.74 -0.63 16.73
C TYR A 61 0.70 -0.75 18.26
N ASP A 62 0.39 -1.94 18.80
CA ASP A 62 0.19 -2.12 20.24
C ASP A 62 0.53 -3.55 20.73
N ASN A 63 0.26 -3.80 22.02
CA ASN A 63 0.46 -5.12 22.63
C ASN A 63 -0.43 -6.22 22.02
N GLU A 64 -1.63 -5.88 21.54
CA GLU A 64 -2.52 -6.87 20.92
C GLU A 64 -1.98 -7.27 19.54
N ALA A 65 -1.41 -6.32 18.78
CA ALA A 65 -0.69 -6.61 17.55
C ALA A 65 0.50 -7.54 17.82
N ILE A 66 1.31 -7.30 18.87
CA ILE A 66 2.40 -8.21 19.26
C ILE A 66 1.86 -9.61 19.56
N ASN A 67 0.76 -9.70 20.32
CA ASN A 67 0.16 -10.99 20.67
C ASN A 67 -0.39 -11.72 19.44
N SER A 68 -1.15 -11.02 18.60
CA SER A 68 -1.83 -11.56 17.41
C SER A 68 -0.85 -11.92 16.29
N HIS A 69 0.17 -11.09 16.03
CA HIS A 69 1.06 -11.21 14.88
C HIS A 69 2.30 -12.02 15.23
N VAL A 70 2.82 -11.91 16.46
CA VAL A 70 4.06 -12.61 16.85
C VAL A 70 3.73 -13.81 17.73
N TYR A 71 3.21 -13.58 18.94
CA TYR A 71 3.05 -14.66 19.93
C TYR A 71 2.16 -15.80 19.42
N ASN A 72 1.02 -15.49 18.81
CA ASN A 72 0.09 -16.47 18.26
C ASN A 72 0.61 -17.19 16.99
N ASN A 73 1.69 -16.72 16.36
CA ASN A 73 2.30 -17.37 15.20
C ASN A 73 3.57 -18.16 15.53
N VAL A 74 4.37 -17.70 16.50
CA VAL A 74 5.73 -18.23 16.76
C VAL A 74 6.10 -18.33 18.25
N GLY A 75 5.20 -17.95 19.15
CA GLY A 75 5.48 -17.85 20.59
C GLY A 75 6.37 -16.65 20.92
N ARG A 76 7.11 -16.75 22.05
CA ARG A 76 7.98 -15.66 22.50
C ARG A 76 9.14 -15.42 21.52
N LEU A 77 9.29 -14.17 21.06
CA LEU A 77 10.36 -13.70 20.17
C LEU A 77 10.56 -12.20 20.36
N ASN A 78 11.79 -11.75 20.64
CA ASN A 78 12.11 -10.33 20.87
C ASN A 78 12.63 -9.60 19.62
N LYS A 79 12.98 -10.34 18.56
CA LYS A 79 13.45 -9.78 17.29
C LYS A 79 12.28 -9.56 16.34
N ILE A 80 11.58 -8.45 16.55
CA ILE A 80 10.38 -8.06 15.83
C ILE A 80 10.67 -6.79 15.02
N VAL A 81 10.45 -6.87 13.72
CA VAL A 81 10.58 -5.73 12.79
C VAL A 81 9.21 -5.46 12.17
N ASN A 82 8.76 -4.22 12.23
CA ASN A 82 7.55 -3.77 11.57
C ASN A 82 7.93 -2.96 10.33
N LEU A 83 7.46 -3.39 9.16
CA LEU A 83 7.63 -2.67 7.90
C LEU A 83 6.84 -1.35 7.88
N HIS A 84 5.82 -1.24 8.74
CA HIS A 84 5.04 -0.02 8.96
C HIS A 84 4.49 0.53 7.63
N TRP A 85 3.60 -0.24 7.01
CA TRP A 85 3.13 0.05 5.65
C TRP A 85 2.31 1.33 5.47
N GLU A 86 1.86 1.97 6.55
CA GLU A 86 1.07 3.22 6.52
C GLU A 86 1.82 4.36 7.22
N GLN A 87 2.34 5.31 6.45
CA GLN A 87 3.14 6.44 6.98
C GLN A 87 2.76 7.80 6.38
N MET A 88 1.84 7.83 5.41
CA MET A 88 1.34 9.07 4.81
C MET A 88 0.03 9.46 5.48
N LEU A 89 0.10 10.45 6.36
CA LEU A 89 -0.99 10.81 7.28
C LEU A 89 -1.34 12.30 7.14
N SER A 90 -2.55 12.69 7.53
CA SER A 90 -2.89 14.10 7.81
C SER A 90 -2.32 14.54 9.15
N ASP A 91 -2.31 15.84 9.43
CA ASP A 91 -1.80 16.39 10.69
C ASP A 91 -2.56 15.82 11.91
N THR A 92 -3.88 15.76 11.79
CA THR A 92 -4.80 15.21 12.77
C THR A 92 -4.50 13.73 13.04
N GLN A 93 -4.13 12.98 12.00
CA GLN A 93 -3.72 11.58 12.12
C GLN A 93 -2.33 11.43 12.73
N GLU A 94 -1.39 12.33 12.41
CA GLU A 94 -0.04 12.33 13.00
C GLU A 94 -0.08 12.61 14.50
N GLU A 95 -0.98 13.49 14.96
CA GLU A 95 -1.21 13.81 16.37
C GLU A 95 -2.02 12.72 17.12
N GLY A 96 -2.82 11.94 16.40
CA GLY A 96 -3.69 10.93 16.98
C GLY A 96 -2.97 9.69 17.50
N ASP A 97 -3.46 9.10 18.60
CA ASP A 97 -2.88 7.90 19.20
C ASP A 97 -2.94 6.65 18.29
N TRP A 98 -3.90 6.61 17.37
CA TRP A 98 -4.18 5.44 16.53
C TRP A 98 -3.04 5.11 15.55
N PHE A 99 -2.38 6.14 15.00
CA PHE A 99 -1.28 6.00 14.03
C PHE A 99 0.10 6.10 14.68
N ASN A 100 0.13 6.07 16.02
CA ASN A 100 1.33 6.05 16.83
C ASN A 100 1.45 4.73 17.60
N PHE A 101 2.65 4.39 18.01
CA PHE A 101 2.90 3.12 18.69
C PHE A 101 2.60 3.23 20.18
N ASN A 102 1.95 2.21 20.75
CA ASN A 102 1.57 2.16 22.16
C ASN A 102 2.13 0.93 22.89
N GLY A 103 2.31 1.04 24.20
CA GLY A 103 2.82 -0.05 25.03
C GLY A 103 4.16 -0.60 24.53
N ASN A 104 4.29 -1.93 24.51
CA ASN A 104 5.52 -2.58 24.09
C ASN A 104 5.74 -2.58 22.57
N ALA A 105 4.79 -2.10 21.77
CA ALA A 105 5.06 -1.89 20.34
C ALA A 105 6.19 -0.87 20.13
N LYS A 106 6.40 0.07 21.08
CA LYS A 106 7.52 1.01 21.05
C LYS A 106 8.92 0.36 21.17
N LYS A 107 8.95 -0.89 21.63
CA LYS A 107 10.15 -1.71 21.81
C LYS A 107 10.46 -2.59 20.59
N CYS A 108 9.56 -2.63 19.60
CA CYS A 108 9.85 -3.28 18.31
C CYS A 108 10.69 -2.36 17.42
N VAL A 109 11.37 -2.91 16.41
CA VAL A 109 11.99 -2.08 15.36
C VAL A 109 10.90 -1.60 14.40
N GLN A 110 10.68 -0.29 14.34
CA GLN A 110 9.67 0.38 13.54
C GLN A 110 10.34 1.10 12.37
N THR A 111 10.27 0.52 11.17
CA THR A 111 11.01 1.09 10.03
C THR A 111 10.33 2.33 9.47
N CYS A 112 11.13 3.33 9.09
CA CYS A 112 10.64 4.60 8.56
C CYS A 112 11.01 4.74 7.08
N TRP A 113 10.06 5.24 6.27
CA TRP A 113 10.32 5.55 4.87
C TRP A 113 11.20 6.78 4.71
N GLY A 114 11.15 7.73 5.63
CA GLY A 114 11.97 8.95 5.62
C GLY A 114 12.23 9.49 7.01
N ARG A 115 13.11 10.50 7.11
CA ARG A 115 13.54 11.08 8.38
C ARG A 115 12.40 11.80 9.12
N ARG A 116 11.47 12.44 8.41
CA ARG A 116 10.31 13.09 9.05
C ARG A 116 9.45 12.10 9.82
N THR A 117 9.22 10.91 9.26
CA THR A 117 8.48 9.87 9.98
C THR A 117 9.24 9.37 11.21
N ALA A 118 10.56 9.20 11.12
CA ALA A 118 11.38 8.83 12.28
C ALA A 118 11.33 9.89 13.38
N ASP A 119 11.51 11.17 13.03
CA ASP A 119 11.48 12.28 13.97
C ASP A 119 10.08 12.41 14.64
N ARG A 120 9.00 12.25 13.87
CA ARG A 120 7.62 12.20 14.39
C ARG A 120 7.46 11.09 15.43
N LEU A 121 7.91 9.88 15.10
CA LEU A 121 7.79 8.74 16.00
C LEU A 121 8.60 8.92 17.29
N ILE A 122 9.80 9.50 17.18
CA ILE A 122 10.64 9.84 18.35
C ILE A 122 9.96 10.90 19.22
N ALA A 123 9.35 11.92 18.61
CA ALA A 123 8.56 12.92 19.34
C ALA A 123 7.36 12.29 20.09
N HIS A 124 6.82 11.18 19.59
CA HIS A 124 5.77 10.38 20.24
C HIS A 124 6.32 9.29 21.18
N GLY A 125 7.57 9.44 21.63
CA GLY A 125 8.17 8.63 22.70
C GLY A 125 8.75 7.30 22.24
N MET A 126 9.04 7.13 20.95
CA MET A 126 9.91 6.06 20.48
C MET A 126 11.39 6.37 20.80
N GLU A 127 12.18 5.35 21.09
CA GLU A 127 13.64 5.48 21.13
C GLU A 127 14.21 5.49 19.70
N GLU A 128 15.18 6.36 19.42
CA GLU A 128 15.80 6.49 18.09
C GLU A 128 16.36 5.16 17.56
N LYS A 129 16.92 4.32 18.45
CA LYS A 129 17.43 2.98 18.11
C LYS A 129 16.35 2.07 17.48
N ASN A 130 15.07 2.35 17.72
CA ASN A 130 13.93 1.59 17.22
C ASN A 130 13.25 2.24 16.00
N CYS A 131 13.74 3.38 15.50
CA CYS A 131 13.18 4.10 14.34
C CYS A 131 14.18 4.22 13.16
N PRO A 132 14.72 3.11 12.63
CA PRO A 132 15.66 3.20 11.51
C PRO A 132 14.96 3.68 10.23
N VAL A 133 15.60 4.62 9.53
CA VAL A 133 15.19 5.03 8.18
C VAL A 133 15.74 4.04 7.17
N THR A 134 14.85 3.30 6.51
CA THR A 134 15.21 2.29 5.50
C THR A 134 14.77 2.68 4.09
N GLY A 135 13.89 3.67 3.95
CA GLY A 135 13.16 3.89 2.70
C GLY A 135 11.96 2.97 2.55
N ALA A 136 11.21 3.20 1.48
CA ALA A 136 9.97 2.52 1.15
C ALA A 136 10.25 1.44 0.08
N VAL A 137 10.25 0.16 0.46
CA VAL A 137 10.64 -0.97 -0.44
C VAL A 137 9.80 -1.00 -1.72
N MET A 138 8.52 -0.68 -1.64
CA MET A 138 7.64 -0.61 -2.81
C MET A 138 8.03 0.46 -3.82
N MET A 139 8.83 1.48 -3.43
CA MET A 139 9.31 2.51 -4.36
C MET A 139 10.49 2.01 -5.20
N ASP A 140 11.16 0.92 -4.81
CA ASP A 140 12.33 0.45 -5.56
C ASP A 140 11.98 0.01 -6.98
N PHE A 141 10.78 -0.50 -7.20
CA PHE A 141 10.33 -0.97 -8.52
C PHE A 141 10.31 0.12 -9.61
N VAL A 142 10.20 1.40 -9.23
CA VAL A 142 10.22 2.52 -10.20
C VAL A 142 11.61 3.12 -10.38
N ARG A 143 12.62 2.62 -9.67
CA ARG A 143 13.99 3.11 -9.78
C ARG A 143 14.68 2.63 -11.07
N PRO A 144 15.76 3.30 -11.51
CA PRO A 144 16.53 2.88 -12.69
C PRO A 144 17.04 1.43 -12.63
N GLU A 145 17.36 0.90 -11.45
CA GLU A 145 17.80 -0.49 -11.25
C GLU A 145 16.73 -1.51 -11.64
N PHE A 146 15.45 -1.11 -11.66
CA PHE A 146 14.30 -1.89 -12.08
C PHE A 146 13.82 -1.56 -13.50
N SER A 147 14.66 -0.91 -14.31
CA SER A 147 14.33 -0.61 -15.71
C SER A 147 13.95 -1.88 -16.49
N GLY A 148 12.79 -1.84 -17.15
CA GLY A 148 12.17 -2.98 -17.84
C GLY A 148 11.32 -3.90 -16.96
N TYR A 149 11.11 -3.58 -15.67
CA TYR A 149 10.21 -4.34 -14.80
C TYR A 149 8.73 -4.18 -15.19
N PHE A 150 8.33 -2.97 -15.57
CA PHE A 150 6.98 -2.63 -16.01
C PHE A 150 6.88 -2.64 -17.53
N LYS A 151 5.65 -2.84 -18.04
CA LYS A 151 5.39 -2.75 -19.47
C LYS A 151 5.66 -1.33 -19.97
N ASN A 152 6.16 -1.22 -21.19
CA ASN A 152 6.31 0.09 -21.83
C ASN A 152 4.96 0.60 -22.38
N LYS A 153 4.93 1.88 -22.78
CA LYS A 153 3.77 2.53 -23.38
C LYS A 153 3.21 1.77 -24.58
N ALA A 154 4.05 1.36 -25.52
CA ALA A 154 3.59 0.68 -26.73
C ALA A 154 2.87 -0.63 -26.43
N ASP A 155 3.40 -1.44 -25.50
CA ASP A 155 2.79 -2.71 -25.10
C ASP A 155 1.45 -2.51 -24.38
N LEU A 156 1.38 -1.53 -23.46
CA LEU A 156 0.13 -1.19 -22.78
C LEU A 156 -0.92 -0.63 -23.74
N CYS A 157 -0.53 0.31 -24.61
CA CYS A 157 -1.43 0.88 -25.61
C CYS A 157 -1.96 -0.22 -26.55
N ALA A 158 -1.11 -1.11 -27.04
CA ALA A 158 -1.53 -2.22 -27.90
C ALA A 158 -2.52 -3.17 -27.19
N GLU A 159 -2.30 -3.48 -25.92
CA GLU A 159 -3.17 -4.36 -25.15
C GLU A 159 -4.57 -3.77 -24.90
N PHE A 160 -4.64 -2.46 -24.65
CA PHE A 160 -5.89 -1.75 -24.35
C PHE A 160 -6.52 -1.03 -25.55
N GLY A 161 -5.96 -1.19 -26.76
CA GLY A 161 -6.48 -0.55 -27.97
C GLY A 161 -6.32 0.97 -27.99
N LEU A 162 -5.31 1.50 -27.29
CA LEU A 162 -4.93 2.92 -27.30
C LEU A 162 -3.95 3.20 -28.45
N ASP A 163 -3.93 4.43 -28.94
CA ASP A 163 -2.95 4.86 -29.94
C ASP A 163 -1.62 5.24 -29.27
N ALA A 164 -0.59 4.41 -29.42
CA ALA A 164 0.73 4.64 -28.84
C ALA A 164 1.46 5.89 -29.39
N SER A 165 1.03 6.40 -30.55
CA SER A 165 1.62 7.60 -31.17
C SER A 165 1.12 8.92 -30.56
N LYS A 166 -0.03 8.86 -29.86
CA LYS A 166 -0.64 9.97 -29.15
C LYS A 166 -0.02 10.19 -27.78
N GLU A 167 -0.25 11.36 -27.19
CA GLU A 167 0.14 11.59 -25.80
C GLU A 167 -0.73 10.73 -24.87
N LEU A 168 -0.10 9.99 -23.96
CA LEU A 168 -0.78 9.19 -22.95
C LEU A 168 -0.82 9.99 -21.63
N HIS A 169 -1.96 10.62 -21.37
CA HIS A 169 -2.22 11.30 -20.10
C HIS A 169 -2.77 10.33 -19.07
N LEU A 170 -2.11 10.19 -17.93
CA LEU A 170 -2.60 9.40 -16.80
C LEU A 170 -3.25 10.29 -15.76
N TYR A 171 -4.51 10.00 -15.43
CA TYR A 171 -5.15 10.55 -14.24
C TYR A 171 -5.25 9.51 -13.13
N ILE A 172 -4.63 9.79 -11.98
CA ILE A 172 -4.70 8.96 -10.77
C ILE A 172 -5.78 9.53 -9.85
N SER A 173 -6.93 8.86 -9.81
CA SER A 173 -8.07 9.30 -9.01
C SER A 173 -8.03 8.74 -7.59
N SER A 174 -8.81 9.36 -6.69
CA SER A 174 -9.06 8.84 -5.34
C SER A 174 -10.48 9.15 -4.85
N PHE A 175 -11.48 9.12 -5.73
CA PHE A 175 -12.85 9.53 -5.41
C PHE A 175 -13.68 8.41 -4.77
N GLY A 176 -13.11 7.70 -3.79
CA GLY A 176 -13.73 6.52 -3.18
C GLY A 176 -15.13 6.76 -2.58
N TYR A 177 -15.42 8.00 -2.15
CA TYR A 177 -16.69 8.38 -1.56
C TYR A 177 -17.69 8.94 -2.59
N ALA A 178 -17.25 9.30 -3.79
CA ALA A 178 -18.12 9.94 -4.78
C ALA A 178 -19.23 9.01 -5.27
N SER A 179 -18.96 7.71 -5.32
CA SER A 179 -19.92 6.68 -5.73
C SER A 179 -20.79 6.14 -4.57
N MET A 180 -20.52 6.54 -3.32
CA MET A 180 -21.29 6.08 -2.17
C MET A 180 -22.62 6.83 -2.04
N THR A 181 -23.67 6.10 -1.71
CA THR A 181 -24.97 6.64 -1.31
C THR A 181 -24.88 7.32 0.06
N GLU A 182 -25.83 8.19 0.38
CA GLU A 182 -25.90 8.83 1.71
C GLU A 182 -25.99 7.80 2.84
N GLN A 183 -26.72 6.69 2.61
CA GLN A 183 -26.84 5.61 3.58
C GLN A 183 -25.50 4.90 3.80
N GLU A 184 -24.74 4.60 2.74
CA GLU A 184 -23.40 3.98 2.87
C GLU A 184 -22.42 4.90 3.60
N VAL A 185 -22.46 6.21 3.33
CA VAL A 185 -21.64 7.20 4.05
C VAL A 185 -22.01 7.23 5.53
N LYS A 186 -23.30 7.21 5.85
CA LYS A 186 -23.79 7.18 7.23
C LYS A 186 -23.34 5.90 7.97
N GLU A 187 -23.52 4.74 7.36
CA GLU A 187 -23.09 3.46 7.94
C GLU A 187 -21.57 3.42 8.18
N LEU A 188 -20.78 3.90 7.20
CA LEU A 188 -19.34 4.00 7.35
C LEU A 188 -18.95 4.96 8.49
N SER A 189 -19.66 6.09 8.61
CA SER A 189 -19.43 7.09 9.65
C SER A 189 -19.73 6.54 11.05
N GLU A 190 -20.84 5.81 11.20
CA GLU A 190 -21.20 5.12 12.44
C GLU A 190 -20.17 4.04 12.81
N MET A 191 -19.68 3.27 11.82
CA MET A 191 -18.67 2.24 12.04
C MET A 191 -17.30 2.80 12.42
N ALA A 192 -16.91 3.93 11.84
CA ALA A 192 -15.63 4.57 12.09
C ALA A 192 -15.66 5.52 13.30
N GLY A 193 -16.85 5.91 13.78
CA GLY A 193 -17.00 6.94 14.80
C GLY A 193 -16.57 8.34 14.33
N THR A 194 -16.59 8.60 13.02
CA THR A 194 -16.15 9.86 12.38
C THR A 194 -17.15 10.23 11.29
N ASP A 195 -17.59 11.48 11.19
CA ASP A 195 -18.54 11.92 10.16
C ASP A 195 -17.84 12.19 8.82
N PHE A 196 -18.09 11.33 7.82
CA PHE A 196 -17.53 11.48 6.48
C PHE A 196 -18.44 12.24 5.51
N THR A 197 -19.53 12.84 5.97
CA THR A 197 -20.50 13.52 5.08
C THR A 197 -19.86 14.66 4.29
N GLY A 198 -19.05 15.50 4.95
CA GLY A 198 -18.29 16.59 4.30
C GLY A 198 -17.33 16.06 3.24
N PHE A 199 -16.49 15.08 3.62
CA PHE A 199 -15.52 14.49 2.69
C PHE A 199 -16.20 13.84 1.48
N ALA A 200 -17.34 13.17 1.68
CA ALA A 200 -18.12 12.61 0.58
C ALA A 200 -18.66 13.69 -0.37
N ALA A 201 -19.11 14.83 0.16
CA ALA A 201 -19.51 15.97 -0.66
C ALA A 201 -18.34 16.52 -1.49
N THR A 202 -17.18 16.71 -0.86
CA THR A 202 -15.93 17.16 -1.50
C THR A 202 -15.50 16.20 -2.61
N ASN A 203 -15.57 14.89 -2.39
CA ASN A 203 -15.32 13.86 -3.41
C ASN A 203 -16.26 14.01 -4.62
N ARG A 204 -17.57 14.18 -4.39
CA ARG A 204 -18.56 14.30 -5.47
C ARG A 204 -18.36 15.55 -6.31
N VAL A 205 -18.16 16.70 -5.67
CA VAL A 205 -17.92 17.98 -6.36
C VAL A 205 -16.61 17.92 -7.15
N SER A 206 -15.54 17.43 -6.52
CA SER A 206 -14.23 17.34 -7.17
C SER A 206 -14.25 16.38 -8.37
N MET A 207 -14.92 15.23 -8.25
CA MET A 207 -15.05 14.29 -9.35
C MET A 207 -15.84 14.90 -10.51
N ALA A 208 -17.00 15.51 -10.23
CA ALA A 208 -17.83 16.13 -11.25
C ALA A 208 -17.07 17.20 -12.05
N GLU A 209 -16.36 18.09 -11.34
CA GLU A 209 -15.62 19.17 -11.97
C GLU A 209 -14.39 18.67 -12.73
N THR A 210 -13.67 17.68 -12.20
CA THR A 210 -12.55 17.04 -12.92
C THR A 210 -13.03 16.39 -14.23
N LEU A 211 -14.15 15.65 -14.19
CA LEU A 211 -14.69 15.01 -15.39
C LEU A 211 -15.20 16.04 -16.40
N ARG A 212 -15.73 17.19 -15.94
CA ARG A 212 -16.09 18.32 -16.80
C ARG A 212 -14.85 18.88 -17.52
N TRP A 213 -13.74 19.08 -16.81
CA TRP A 213 -12.48 19.53 -17.40
C TRP A 213 -11.97 18.56 -18.47
N PHE A 214 -12.01 17.25 -18.19
CA PHE A 214 -11.60 16.23 -19.15
C PHE A 214 -12.50 16.18 -20.38
N ASP A 215 -13.83 16.30 -20.21
CA ASP A 215 -14.76 16.35 -21.32
C ASP A 215 -14.48 17.52 -22.26
N GLU A 216 -14.26 18.71 -21.70
CA GLU A 216 -14.00 19.93 -22.47
C GLU A 216 -12.65 19.87 -23.17
N TYR A 217 -11.60 19.41 -22.48
CA TYR A 217 -10.25 19.26 -23.02
C TYR A 217 -10.18 18.21 -24.12
N LEU A 218 -10.64 16.98 -23.87
CA LEU A 218 -10.55 15.89 -24.85
C LEU A 218 -11.39 16.15 -26.10
N GLY A 219 -12.39 17.04 -26.01
CA GLY A 219 -13.12 17.50 -27.19
C GLY A 219 -12.32 18.38 -28.15
N GLN A 220 -11.24 19.00 -27.66
CA GLN A 220 -10.35 19.87 -28.43
C GLN A 220 -9.00 19.21 -28.72
N HIS A 221 -8.67 18.11 -28.03
CA HIS A 221 -7.37 17.43 -28.05
C HIS A 221 -7.49 15.95 -28.46
N PRO A 222 -7.82 15.63 -29.73
CA PRO A 222 -7.91 14.25 -30.22
C PRO A 222 -6.57 13.50 -30.25
N GLU A 223 -5.45 14.22 -30.15
CA GLU A 223 -4.08 13.72 -30.06
C GLU A 223 -3.68 13.20 -28.67
N VAL A 224 -4.58 13.25 -27.70
CA VAL A 224 -4.37 12.76 -26.33
C VAL A 224 -5.24 11.53 -26.09
N GLU A 225 -4.65 10.47 -25.54
CA GLU A 225 -5.36 9.35 -24.88
C GLU A 225 -5.31 9.56 -23.36
N LEU A 226 -6.46 9.75 -22.71
CA LEU A 226 -6.53 9.91 -21.26
C LEU A 226 -6.93 8.60 -20.59
N VAL A 227 -6.05 8.06 -19.75
CA VAL A 227 -6.33 6.91 -18.90
C VAL A 227 -6.69 7.36 -17.50
N TYR A 228 -7.96 7.19 -17.15
CA TYR A 228 -8.50 7.39 -15.81
C TYR A 228 -8.28 6.12 -14.98
N ARG A 229 -7.36 6.19 -14.01
CA ARG A 229 -7.02 5.11 -13.09
C ARG A 229 -7.70 5.29 -11.74
N ARG A 230 -8.71 4.45 -11.51
CA ARG A 230 -9.44 4.40 -10.25
C ARG A 230 -8.61 3.91 -9.08
N HIS A 231 -8.81 4.53 -7.92
CA HIS A 231 -8.37 3.95 -6.66
C HIS A 231 -9.09 2.61 -6.42
N PRO A 232 -8.48 1.60 -5.78
CA PRO A 232 -9.14 0.33 -5.50
C PRO A 232 -10.44 0.41 -4.69
N SER A 233 -10.67 1.50 -3.95
CA SER A 233 -11.92 1.75 -3.23
C SER A 233 -12.97 2.52 -4.06
N GLU A 234 -12.60 3.04 -5.23
CA GLU A 234 -13.51 3.77 -6.12
C GLU A 234 -14.30 2.81 -7.02
N TRP A 235 -15.62 2.82 -6.86
CA TRP A 235 -16.51 1.94 -7.60
C TRP A 235 -16.76 2.46 -9.01
N ASN A 236 -17.37 1.64 -9.88
CA ASN A 236 -17.81 2.12 -11.18
C ASN A 236 -18.89 3.19 -10.97
N SER A 237 -18.82 4.30 -11.70
CA SER A 237 -19.83 5.35 -11.65
C SER A 237 -20.48 5.57 -13.03
N PRO A 238 -21.77 5.95 -13.07
CA PRO A 238 -22.44 6.33 -14.32
C PRO A 238 -21.72 7.46 -15.06
N GLN A 239 -21.19 8.46 -14.33
CA GLN A 239 -20.50 9.60 -14.91
C GLN A 239 -19.26 9.19 -15.72
N LEU A 240 -18.48 8.23 -15.20
CA LEU A 240 -17.32 7.68 -15.92
C LEU A 240 -17.74 6.94 -17.19
N ALA A 241 -18.80 6.14 -17.12
CA ALA A 241 -19.31 5.39 -18.26
C ALA A 241 -19.90 6.30 -19.34
N GLU A 242 -20.54 7.40 -18.95
CA GLU A 242 -21.07 8.41 -19.86
C GLU A 242 -19.94 9.16 -20.57
N LEU A 243 -18.91 9.58 -19.84
CA LEU A 243 -17.77 10.26 -20.45
C LEU A 243 -17.00 9.35 -21.41
N ALA A 244 -16.76 8.09 -21.04
CA ALA A 244 -16.12 7.10 -21.91
C ALA A 244 -16.92 6.80 -23.18
N LYS A 245 -18.26 6.87 -23.13
CA LYS A 245 -19.11 6.77 -24.32
C LYS A 245 -19.04 8.02 -25.20
N LYS A 246 -18.93 9.19 -24.58
CA LYS A 246 -18.91 10.50 -25.26
C LYS A 246 -17.56 10.79 -25.91
N ARG A 247 -16.45 10.40 -25.28
CA ARG A 247 -15.08 10.70 -25.69
C ARG A 247 -14.32 9.39 -25.99
N PRO A 248 -14.05 9.07 -27.26
CA PRO A 248 -13.37 7.82 -27.64
C PRO A 248 -11.92 7.75 -27.14
N ASN A 249 -11.36 8.89 -26.75
CA ASN A 249 -10.01 9.04 -26.20
C ASN A 249 -10.00 9.19 -24.66
N PHE A 250 -11.10 8.86 -23.98
CA PHE A 250 -11.19 8.75 -22.53
C PHE A 250 -11.38 7.29 -22.12
N HIS A 251 -10.45 6.76 -21.32
CA HIS A 251 -10.38 5.34 -21.00
C HIS A 251 -10.38 5.12 -19.50
N VAL A 252 -11.27 4.26 -19.01
CA VAL A 252 -11.30 3.85 -17.60
C VAL A 252 -10.68 2.46 -17.48
N ILE A 253 -9.41 2.38 -17.09
CA ILE A 253 -8.66 1.11 -17.07
C ILE A 253 -8.23 0.77 -15.64
N PHE A 254 -8.64 -0.42 -15.18
CA PHE A 254 -8.32 -0.93 -13.84
C PHE A 254 -7.24 -2.02 -13.84
N ALA A 255 -6.90 -2.57 -15.00
CA ALA A 255 -5.85 -3.57 -15.12
C ALA A 255 -4.48 -2.98 -14.77
N TYR A 256 -3.60 -3.86 -14.26
CA TYR A 256 -2.24 -3.56 -13.81
C TYR A 256 -2.14 -2.64 -12.57
N GLY A 257 -0.93 -2.47 -12.05
CA GLY A 257 -0.65 -1.55 -10.94
C GLY A 257 -0.61 -0.11 -11.44
N VAL A 258 -0.70 0.87 -10.53
CA VAL A 258 -0.61 2.28 -10.94
C VAL A 258 0.80 2.61 -11.45
N LYS A 259 1.83 1.94 -10.92
CA LYS A 259 3.22 2.04 -11.38
C LYS A 259 3.41 1.67 -12.86
N ASP A 260 2.70 0.64 -13.36
CA ASP A 260 2.74 0.30 -14.80
C ASP A 260 2.34 1.50 -15.65
N TRP A 261 1.26 2.17 -15.25
CA TRP A 261 0.74 3.35 -15.93
C TRP A 261 1.63 4.58 -15.72
N ILE A 262 2.14 4.81 -14.50
CA ILE A 262 3.09 5.90 -14.22
C ILE A 262 4.30 5.78 -15.12
N MET A 263 4.89 4.60 -15.26
CA MET A 263 6.08 4.39 -16.09
C MET A 263 5.80 4.61 -17.58
N ALA A 264 4.59 4.30 -18.05
CA ALA A 264 4.20 4.46 -19.45
C ALA A 264 3.68 5.86 -19.83
N ALA A 265 3.14 6.63 -18.89
CA ALA A 265 2.50 7.92 -19.16
C ALA A 265 3.49 8.99 -19.62
N ASP A 266 3.05 9.87 -20.53
CA ASP A 266 3.80 11.04 -20.95
C ASP A 266 3.55 12.24 -20.03
N SER A 267 2.31 12.37 -19.55
CA SER A 267 1.89 13.40 -18.60
C SER A 267 0.97 12.79 -17.53
N ILE A 268 1.01 13.36 -16.32
CA ILE A 268 0.34 12.79 -15.15
C ILE A 268 -0.41 13.88 -14.39
N SER A 269 -1.66 13.59 -14.04
CA SER A 269 -2.46 14.36 -13.11
C SER A 269 -2.93 13.48 -11.95
N ILE A 270 -3.08 14.06 -10.77
CA ILE A 270 -3.45 13.35 -9.54
C ILE A 270 -4.36 14.23 -8.70
N TRP A 271 -5.32 13.64 -7.99
CA TRP A 271 -6.12 14.39 -7.01
C TRP A 271 -5.45 14.39 -5.63
N MET A 272 -5.54 13.25 -4.94
CA MET A 272 -4.93 13.03 -3.63
C MET A 272 -4.66 11.54 -3.48
N SER A 273 -3.40 11.11 -3.61
CA SER A 273 -3.04 9.69 -3.55
C SER A 273 -1.58 9.49 -3.16
N THR A 274 -1.30 8.42 -2.42
CA THR A 274 0.07 8.00 -2.08
C THR A 274 0.94 7.72 -3.33
N ALA A 275 0.32 7.52 -4.49
CA ALA A 275 1.01 7.39 -5.78
C ALA A 275 1.84 8.63 -6.16
N ILE A 276 1.63 9.79 -5.53
CA ILE A 276 2.49 10.97 -5.71
C ILE A 276 3.96 10.66 -5.44
N ALA A 277 4.25 9.79 -4.47
CA ALA A 277 5.59 9.32 -4.18
C ALA A 277 6.14 8.43 -5.31
N GLU A 278 5.31 7.58 -5.89
CA GLU A 278 5.70 6.72 -7.02
C GLU A 278 6.03 7.54 -8.26
N VAL A 279 5.28 8.62 -8.53
CA VAL A 279 5.58 9.56 -9.61
C VAL A 279 6.95 10.21 -9.41
N TYR A 280 7.20 10.73 -8.20
CA TYR A 280 8.47 11.37 -7.87
C TYR A 280 9.65 10.41 -7.98
N MET A 281 9.52 9.21 -7.39
CA MET A 281 10.58 8.20 -7.38
C MET A 281 10.83 7.58 -8.76
N ALA A 282 9.85 7.66 -9.67
CA ALA A 282 10.02 7.33 -11.09
C ALA A 282 10.79 8.40 -11.89
N GLY A 283 11.17 9.52 -11.25
CA GLY A 283 11.80 10.66 -11.92
C GLY A 283 10.83 11.45 -12.81
N LYS A 284 9.52 11.33 -12.57
CA LYS A 284 8.47 12.03 -13.33
C LYS A 284 7.88 13.20 -12.54
N SER A 285 7.14 14.03 -13.25
CA SER A 285 6.37 15.12 -12.68
C SER A 285 4.87 14.95 -12.92
N CYS A 286 4.06 15.73 -12.23
CA CYS A 286 2.61 15.71 -12.35
C CYS A 286 1.96 17.03 -11.95
N HIS A 287 0.66 17.15 -12.23
CA HIS A 287 -0.19 18.21 -11.71
C HIS A 287 -1.13 17.67 -10.63
N ILE A 288 -1.25 18.39 -9.52
CA ILE A 288 -2.25 18.08 -8.50
C ILE A 288 -3.50 18.88 -8.82
N LEU A 289 -4.55 18.20 -9.28
CA LEU A 289 -5.83 18.81 -9.56
C LEU A 289 -6.59 18.95 -8.23
N ARG A 290 -7.04 20.16 -7.89
CA ARG A 290 -7.88 20.47 -6.71
C ARG A 290 -9.02 21.39 -7.13
N PRO A 291 -9.98 20.89 -7.93
CA PRO A 291 -11.16 21.70 -8.33
C PRO A 291 -12.03 22.16 -7.15
N ALA A 292 -11.97 21.46 -6.01
CA ALA A 292 -12.55 21.89 -4.75
C ALA A 292 -11.52 21.71 -3.61
N PRO A 293 -11.57 22.54 -2.56
CA PRO A 293 -10.72 22.38 -1.38
C PRO A 293 -11.03 21.06 -0.66
N ILE A 294 -10.01 20.47 -0.05
CA ILE A 294 -10.17 19.31 0.83
C ILE A 294 -10.06 19.77 2.28
N GLU A 295 -10.90 19.21 3.14
CA GLU A 295 -10.86 19.48 4.57
C GLU A 295 -9.55 18.95 5.17
N HIS A 296 -8.89 19.76 6.01
CA HIS A 296 -7.54 19.48 6.51
C HIS A 296 -7.37 18.10 7.17
N GLU A 297 -8.39 17.62 7.89
CA GLU A 297 -8.41 16.31 8.56
C GLU A 297 -8.16 15.14 7.58
N TYR A 298 -8.50 15.32 6.31
CA TYR A 298 -8.37 14.31 5.25
C TYR A 298 -7.23 14.60 4.27
N ASP A 299 -6.60 15.77 4.33
CA ASP A 299 -5.51 16.14 3.43
C ASP A 299 -4.16 15.73 4.03
N PRO A 300 -3.43 14.76 3.45
CA PRO A 300 -2.15 14.34 4.01
C PRO A 300 -1.15 15.50 4.04
N VAL A 301 -0.36 15.58 5.11
CA VAL A 301 0.57 16.71 5.36
C VAL A 301 1.58 16.94 4.23
N ILE A 302 1.88 15.91 3.44
CA ILE A 302 2.77 16.01 2.27
C ILE A 302 2.21 16.98 1.20
N TYR A 303 0.88 17.19 1.18
CA TYR A 303 0.20 18.05 0.23
C TYR A 303 0.06 19.50 0.71
N ALA A 304 0.12 19.79 2.01
CA ALA A 304 -0.31 21.07 2.60
C ALA A 304 0.24 22.35 1.92
N ALA A 305 1.44 22.31 1.34
CA ALA A 305 2.08 23.43 0.64
C ALA A 305 2.36 23.14 -0.85
N ALA A 306 1.65 22.18 -1.44
CA ALA A 306 1.84 21.80 -2.83
C ALA A 306 1.23 22.81 -3.80
N LYS A 307 1.72 22.81 -5.04
CA LYS A 307 1.14 23.60 -6.13
C LYS A 307 -0.09 22.88 -6.68
N TYR A 308 -1.23 23.57 -6.63
CA TYR A 308 -2.52 23.06 -7.08
C TYR A 308 -2.98 23.69 -8.38
N VAL A 309 -3.74 22.91 -9.16
CA VAL A 309 -4.52 23.35 -10.31
C VAL A 309 -5.98 23.38 -9.88
N THR A 310 -6.56 24.57 -9.83
CA THR A 310 -7.86 24.83 -9.18
C THR A 310 -8.94 25.32 -10.13
N SER A 311 -8.55 25.75 -11.35
CA SER A 311 -9.48 26.16 -12.41
C SER A 311 -9.24 25.42 -13.72
N TYR A 312 -10.20 25.51 -14.63
CA TYR A 312 -10.07 24.92 -15.96
C TYR A 312 -8.97 25.60 -16.80
N GLU A 313 -8.80 26.91 -16.67
CA GLU A 313 -7.74 27.66 -17.35
C GLU A 313 -6.36 27.22 -16.86
N GLU A 314 -6.21 27.01 -15.55
CA GLU A 314 -4.98 26.46 -14.98
C GLU A 314 -4.74 25.02 -15.46
N PHE A 315 -5.80 24.22 -15.63
CA PHE A 315 -5.71 22.88 -16.17
C PHE A 315 -5.24 22.88 -17.63
N LEU A 316 -5.76 23.77 -18.48
CA LEU A 316 -5.28 23.94 -19.85
C LEU A 316 -3.80 24.34 -19.88
N ALA A 317 -3.40 25.28 -19.02
CA ALA A 317 -2.00 25.70 -18.91
C ALA A 317 -1.10 24.56 -18.44
N ALA A 318 -1.57 23.75 -17.49
CA ALA A 318 -0.89 22.56 -17.00
C ALA A 318 -0.71 21.51 -18.10
N MET A 319 -1.77 21.18 -18.84
CA MET A 319 -1.70 20.21 -19.95
C MET A 319 -0.79 20.64 -21.10
N ALA A 320 -0.57 21.95 -21.28
CA ALA A 320 0.36 22.48 -22.27
C ALA A 320 1.84 22.42 -21.82
N ASP A 321 2.10 22.28 -20.52
CA ASP A 321 3.45 22.22 -19.97
C ASP A 321 4.03 20.82 -20.10
N LYS A 322 5.03 20.68 -20.98
CA LYS A 322 5.69 19.38 -21.23
C LYS A 322 6.65 18.96 -20.14
N ASN A 323 7.13 19.90 -19.31
CA ASN A 323 8.13 19.63 -18.28
C ASN A 323 7.78 20.39 -16.99
N PRO A 324 6.62 20.10 -16.38
CA PRO A 324 6.21 20.83 -15.19
C PRO A 324 7.16 20.52 -14.03
N PRO A 325 7.47 21.50 -13.16
CA PRO A 325 8.17 21.20 -11.92
C PRO A 325 7.31 20.28 -11.05
N PHE A 326 7.94 19.40 -10.26
CA PHE A 326 7.21 18.58 -9.32
C PHE A 326 6.44 19.46 -8.32
N PRO A 327 5.16 19.18 -8.03
CA PRO A 327 4.29 20.14 -7.36
C PRO A 327 4.52 20.22 -5.84
N ILE A 328 5.32 19.32 -5.26
CA ILE A 328 5.68 19.32 -3.84
C ILE A 328 7.18 19.67 -3.72
N ALA A 329 7.52 20.49 -2.74
CA ALA A 329 8.91 20.84 -2.46
C ALA A 329 9.76 19.58 -2.21
N ARG A 330 10.98 19.56 -2.76
CA ARG A 330 11.89 18.42 -2.69
C ARG A 330 12.13 17.98 -1.23
N GLU A 331 12.37 18.94 -0.35
CA GLU A 331 12.66 18.72 1.07
C GLU A 331 11.46 18.16 1.85
N VAL A 332 10.24 18.30 1.30
CA VAL A 332 9.02 17.71 1.87
C VAL A 332 8.92 16.26 1.44
N ILE A 333 8.94 15.98 0.13
CA ILE A 333 8.77 14.61 -0.35
C ILE A 333 9.94 13.70 0.05
N GLU A 334 11.19 14.16 -0.05
CA GLU A 334 12.37 13.40 0.38
C GLU A 334 12.45 13.24 1.90
N GLY A 335 11.79 14.12 2.65
CA GLY A 335 11.65 13.99 4.10
C GLY A 335 10.77 12.80 4.52
N TYR A 336 9.73 12.49 3.75
CA TYR A 336 8.85 11.33 3.97
C TYR A 336 9.32 10.07 3.23
N PHE A 337 10.00 10.23 2.10
CA PHE A 337 10.50 9.15 1.26
C PHE A 337 11.99 9.33 1.01
N ASP A 338 12.81 8.60 1.76
CA ASP A 338 14.26 8.71 1.69
C ASP A 338 14.77 8.38 0.26
N PRO A 339 15.46 9.33 -0.41
CA PRO A 339 15.87 9.20 -1.79
C PRO A 339 17.26 8.55 -1.95
N SER A 340 17.80 7.86 -0.92
CA SER A 340 19.20 7.42 -1.00
C SER A 340 19.48 6.53 -2.21
N GLU A 341 20.72 6.64 -2.70
CA GLU A 341 21.21 5.93 -3.87
C GLU A 341 21.14 4.42 -3.70
N THR A 342 21.25 3.90 -2.47
CA THR A 342 21.08 2.46 -2.22
C THR A 342 19.61 2.10 -2.17
N PRO A 343 19.09 1.15 -2.96
CA PRO A 343 17.69 0.74 -2.94
C PRO A 343 17.19 0.35 -1.53
N ALA A 344 15.93 0.67 -1.22
CA ALA A 344 15.35 0.43 0.10
C ALA A 344 15.33 -1.05 0.49
N TYR A 345 15.17 -1.98 -0.45
CA TYR A 345 15.18 -3.42 -0.20
C TYR A 345 16.55 -3.93 0.27
N ILE A 346 17.64 -3.30 -0.20
CA ILE A 346 19.01 -3.61 0.26
C ILE A 346 19.18 -3.09 1.68
N ARG A 347 18.81 -1.84 1.95
CA ARG A 347 18.92 -1.24 3.30
C ARG A 347 18.04 -1.96 4.32
N MET A 348 16.85 -2.41 3.90
CA MET A 348 15.97 -3.24 4.70
C MET A 348 16.61 -4.61 4.98
N ALA A 349 17.21 -5.26 3.98
CA ALA A 349 17.93 -6.51 4.18
C ALA A 349 19.14 -6.35 5.12
N ASP A 350 19.88 -5.23 5.03
CA ASP A 350 20.98 -4.88 5.95
C ASP A 350 20.48 -4.73 7.39
N LEU A 351 19.36 -4.02 7.58
CA LEU A 351 18.71 -3.89 8.87
C LEU A 351 18.29 -5.26 9.43
N LEU A 352 17.64 -6.09 8.61
CA LEU A 352 17.18 -7.42 9.01
C LEU A 352 18.35 -8.34 9.37
N GLU A 353 19.45 -8.26 8.63
CA GLU A 353 20.69 -8.98 8.92
C GLU A 353 21.30 -8.53 10.25
N THR A 354 21.32 -7.22 10.50
CA THR A 354 21.76 -6.63 11.78
C THR A 354 20.91 -7.16 12.94
N VAL A 355 19.58 -7.07 12.82
CA VAL A 355 18.63 -7.60 13.81
C VAL A 355 18.83 -9.11 14.02
N TYR A 356 19.15 -9.86 12.98
CA TYR A 356 19.42 -11.29 13.06
C TYR A 356 20.70 -11.62 13.84
N LYS A 357 21.79 -10.89 13.57
CA LYS A 357 23.14 -11.14 14.13
C LYS A 357 23.30 -10.62 15.56
N GLU A 358 22.76 -9.45 15.86
CA GLU A 358 22.98 -8.76 17.14
C GLU A 358 22.00 -9.21 18.22
N PRO A 359 22.26 -8.95 19.52
CA PRO A 359 21.24 -9.07 20.55
C PRO A 359 19.99 -8.23 20.23
N PRO A 360 18.80 -8.59 20.73
CA PRO A 360 17.62 -7.76 20.58
C PRO A 360 17.88 -6.32 21.06
N ARG A 361 17.41 -5.32 20.31
CA ARG A 361 17.53 -3.89 20.69
C ARG A 361 16.74 -3.57 21.96
N ASP A 362 15.69 -4.35 22.21
CA ASP A 362 14.78 -4.19 23.33
C ASP A 362 14.02 -5.50 23.62
N GLU A 363 13.13 -5.47 24.60
CA GLU A 363 12.32 -6.61 25.04
C GLU A 363 10.81 -6.34 24.83
N PRO A 364 10.29 -6.42 23.58
CA PRO A 364 8.88 -6.18 23.30
C PRO A 364 7.94 -7.18 24.00
N MET A 365 8.43 -8.37 24.38
CA MET A 365 7.68 -9.34 25.19
C MET A 365 8.14 -9.40 26.65
N GLY A 366 8.85 -8.38 27.12
CA GLY A 366 9.29 -8.22 28.50
C GLY A 366 8.18 -7.64 29.40
N GLU A 367 8.57 -6.84 30.39
CA GLU A 367 7.64 -6.15 31.29
C GLU A 367 6.60 -5.34 30.50
N GLY A 368 5.33 -5.38 30.96
CA GLY A 368 4.19 -4.74 30.30
C GLY A 368 3.49 -5.58 29.22
N PHE A 369 4.00 -6.77 28.88
CA PHE A 369 3.38 -7.68 27.92
C PHE A 369 2.89 -8.99 28.56
N THR A 370 1.58 -9.25 28.45
CA THR A 370 0.94 -10.48 28.92
C THR A 370 0.53 -11.34 27.72
N PRO A 371 1.30 -12.40 27.38
CA PRO A 371 0.97 -13.26 26.27
C PRO A 371 -0.31 -14.06 26.53
N HIS A 372 -1.16 -14.20 25.51
CA HIS A 372 -2.31 -15.08 25.58
C HIS A 372 -2.54 -15.78 24.24
N PHE A 373 -2.60 -17.11 24.27
CA PHE A 373 -2.76 -17.88 23.04
C PHE A 373 -4.23 -17.92 22.63
N ASN A 374 -4.53 -17.48 21.40
CA ASN A 374 -5.90 -17.42 20.91
C ASN A 374 -6.34 -18.77 20.30
N TRP A 375 -6.84 -19.67 21.16
CA TRP A 375 -7.36 -20.99 20.77
C TRP A 375 -8.51 -20.91 19.77
N LEU A 376 -9.41 -19.95 19.94
CA LEU A 376 -10.53 -19.75 19.02
C LEU A 376 -10.03 -19.45 17.61
N LYS A 377 -9.10 -18.50 17.46
CA LYS A 377 -8.46 -18.16 16.19
C LYS A 377 -7.71 -19.36 15.62
N PHE A 378 -7.01 -20.13 16.45
CA PHE A 378 -6.30 -21.35 16.02
C PHE A 378 -7.23 -22.35 15.32
N PHE A 379 -8.35 -22.72 15.95
CA PHE A 379 -9.29 -23.69 15.39
C PHE A 379 -10.14 -23.10 14.25
N ALA A 380 -10.59 -21.84 14.38
CA ALA A 380 -11.39 -21.17 13.37
C ALA A 380 -10.63 -21.04 12.04
N LEU A 381 -9.36 -20.63 12.08
CA LEU A 381 -8.54 -20.54 10.88
C LEU A 381 -8.35 -21.91 10.22
N TRP A 382 -8.16 -22.98 11.02
CA TRP A 382 -8.07 -24.34 10.49
C TRP A 382 -9.35 -24.76 9.74
N GLY A 383 -10.52 -24.55 10.37
CA GLY A 383 -11.82 -24.87 9.77
C GLY A 383 -12.09 -24.08 8.49
N VAL A 384 -11.86 -22.76 8.52
CA VAL A 384 -12.08 -21.89 7.35
C VAL A 384 -11.15 -22.26 6.19
N HIS A 385 -9.90 -22.64 6.44
CA HIS A 385 -8.99 -23.08 5.38
C HIS A 385 -9.40 -24.42 4.76
N ILE A 386 -9.99 -25.35 5.54
CA ILE A 386 -10.59 -26.57 4.99
C ILE A 386 -11.76 -26.20 4.06
N LEU A 387 -12.65 -25.31 4.52
CA LEU A 387 -13.78 -24.84 3.71
C LEU A 387 -13.31 -24.17 2.42
N PHE A 388 -12.30 -23.30 2.50
CA PHE A 388 -11.71 -22.64 1.33
C PHE A 388 -11.09 -23.66 0.35
N ALA A 389 -10.32 -24.63 0.85
CA ALA A 389 -9.74 -25.68 0.03
C ALA A 389 -10.81 -26.55 -0.69
N LEU A 390 -11.97 -26.75 -0.06
CA LEU A 390 -13.11 -27.49 -0.61
C LEU A 390 -14.08 -26.61 -1.42
N ARG A 391 -13.81 -25.30 -1.53
CA ARG A 391 -14.70 -24.31 -2.17
C ARG A 391 -16.12 -24.30 -1.59
N LEU A 392 -16.22 -24.42 -0.26
CA LEU A 392 -17.49 -24.45 0.47
C LEU A 392 -17.71 -23.12 1.20
N PRO A 393 -18.59 -22.23 0.71
CA PRO A 393 -18.88 -20.97 1.38
C PRO A 393 -19.51 -21.19 2.77
N PRO A 394 -18.96 -20.61 3.85
CA PRO A 394 -19.47 -20.81 5.21
C PRO A 394 -20.96 -20.50 5.38
N LYS A 395 -21.49 -19.50 4.68
CA LYS A 395 -22.94 -19.20 4.70
C LYS A 395 -23.83 -20.36 4.21
N LYS A 396 -23.31 -21.21 3.32
CA LYS A 396 -24.02 -22.41 2.86
C LYS A 396 -23.85 -23.59 3.82
N VAL A 397 -22.68 -23.71 4.43
CA VAL A 397 -22.35 -24.83 5.34
C VAL A 397 -23.04 -24.67 6.69
N PHE A 398 -23.02 -23.46 7.25
CA PHE A 398 -23.57 -23.14 8.57
C PHE A 398 -24.92 -22.42 8.48
N PHE A 399 -25.75 -22.74 7.46
CA PHE A 399 -27.04 -22.09 7.24
C PHE A 399 -27.98 -22.13 8.46
N PHE A 400 -27.80 -23.14 9.32
CA PHE A 400 -28.55 -23.34 10.56
C PHE A 400 -28.09 -22.45 11.73
N HIS A 401 -26.98 -21.71 11.60
CA HIS A 401 -26.46 -20.82 12.65
C HIS A 401 -25.90 -19.52 12.08
N LYS A 402 -26.73 -18.47 12.01
CA LYS A 402 -26.39 -17.17 11.41
C LYS A 402 -25.09 -16.56 11.96
N GLY A 403 -24.91 -16.49 13.28
CA GLY A 403 -23.71 -15.88 13.88
C GLY A 403 -22.39 -16.55 13.46
N LEU A 404 -22.32 -17.89 13.54
CA LEU A 404 -21.19 -18.68 13.07
C LEU A 404 -20.98 -18.53 11.55
N ALA A 405 -22.06 -18.56 10.77
CA ALA A 405 -22.01 -18.38 9.33
C ALA A 405 -21.39 -17.05 8.93
N ASP A 406 -21.84 -15.95 9.54
CA ASP A 406 -21.35 -14.60 9.24
C ASP A 406 -19.89 -14.43 9.69
N PHE A 407 -19.54 -14.91 10.89
CA PHE A 407 -18.16 -14.89 11.40
C PHE A 407 -17.20 -15.68 10.48
N ALA A 408 -17.53 -16.93 10.16
CA ALA A 408 -16.69 -17.77 9.31
C ALA A 408 -16.62 -17.23 7.88
N GLN A 409 -17.71 -16.67 7.35
CA GLN A 409 -17.74 -16.06 6.01
C GLN A 409 -16.84 -14.84 5.92
N ARG A 410 -16.77 -14.01 6.98
CA ARG A 410 -15.86 -12.86 7.03
C ARG A 410 -14.40 -13.31 6.90
N ILE A 411 -13.99 -14.30 7.69
CA ILE A 411 -12.63 -14.87 7.61
C ILE A 411 -12.37 -15.52 6.25
N TYR A 412 -13.35 -16.28 5.72
CA TYR A 412 -13.24 -16.89 4.40
C TYR A 412 -12.99 -15.85 3.31
N GLY A 413 -13.72 -14.72 3.33
CA GLY A 413 -13.53 -13.63 2.39
C GLY A 413 -12.13 -12.99 2.49
N TYR A 414 -11.58 -12.86 3.70
CA TYR A 414 -10.20 -12.41 3.87
C TYR A 414 -9.18 -13.42 3.32
N VAL A 415 -9.36 -14.72 3.60
CA VAL A 415 -8.49 -15.78 3.05
C VAL A 415 -8.53 -15.78 1.53
N GLU A 416 -9.72 -15.65 0.94
CA GLU A 416 -9.89 -15.58 -0.51
C GLU A 416 -9.18 -14.37 -1.12
N LYS A 417 -9.36 -13.18 -0.55
CA LYS A 417 -8.69 -11.94 -1.00
C LYS A 417 -7.17 -12.00 -0.86
N ALA A 418 -6.66 -12.67 0.16
CA ALA A 418 -5.23 -12.72 0.46
C ALA A 418 -4.52 -13.94 -0.17
N TYR A 419 -5.27 -14.88 -0.75
CA TYR A 419 -4.72 -16.09 -1.33
C TYR A 419 -3.99 -15.80 -2.64
N VAL A 420 -2.72 -16.20 -2.71
CA VAL A 420 -1.90 -16.14 -3.92
C VAL A 420 -1.63 -17.57 -4.41
N PRO A 421 -2.11 -17.97 -5.60
CA PRO A 421 -1.81 -19.27 -6.17
C PRO A 421 -0.29 -19.48 -6.33
N LYS A 422 0.19 -20.71 -6.07
CA LYS A 422 1.62 -21.06 -6.21
C LYS A 422 2.20 -20.72 -7.59
N ALA A 423 1.40 -20.84 -8.65
CA ALA A 423 1.83 -20.49 -10.01
C ALA A 423 2.07 -18.97 -10.14
N GLN A 424 1.21 -18.14 -9.55
CA GLN A 424 1.39 -16.69 -9.52
C GLN A 424 2.60 -16.29 -8.67
N ILE A 425 2.83 -16.95 -7.53
CA ILE A 425 4.04 -16.74 -6.72
C ILE A 425 5.30 -17.01 -7.55
N ARG A 426 5.36 -18.15 -8.26
CA ARG A 426 6.50 -18.49 -9.12
C ARG A 426 6.69 -17.47 -10.24
N ALA A 427 5.61 -17.04 -10.90
CA ALA A 427 5.69 -16.02 -11.93
C ALA A 427 6.24 -14.68 -11.40
N MET A 428 5.83 -14.26 -10.20
CA MET A 428 6.39 -13.07 -9.55
C MET A 428 7.85 -13.27 -9.15
N GLU A 429 8.22 -14.44 -8.62
CA GLU A 429 9.62 -14.76 -8.30
C GLU A 429 10.49 -14.70 -9.55
N ASP A 430 10.06 -15.31 -10.65
CA ASP A 430 10.78 -15.33 -11.92
C ASP A 430 10.90 -13.92 -12.52
N LYS A 431 9.88 -13.07 -12.34
CA LYS A 431 9.90 -11.66 -12.75
C LYS A 431 10.90 -10.83 -11.93
N ILE A 432 10.95 -11.00 -10.60
CA ILE A 432 11.76 -10.17 -9.70
C ILE A 432 13.22 -10.64 -9.64
N ARG A 433 13.47 -11.94 -9.69
CA ARG A 433 14.80 -12.55 -9.48
C ARG A 433 15.92 -11.92 -10.34
N PRO A 434 15.73 -11.60 -11.63
CA PRO A 434 16.78 -10.95 -12.43
C PRO A 434 17.26 -9.61 -11.86
N PHE A 435 16.38 -8.86 -11.19
CA PHE A 435 16.68 -7.53 -10.63
C PHE A 435 17.48 -7.63 -9.32
N VAL A 436 17.14 -8.62 -8.49
CA VAL A 436 17.89 -8.94 -7.26
C VAL A 436 19.32 -9.43 -7.58
N MET A 437 19.47 -10.22 -8.65
CA MET A 437 20.79 -10.73 -9.04
C MET A 437 21.69 -9.67 -9.70
N LYS A 438 21.09 -8.63 -10.31
CA LYS A 438 21.82 -7.51 -10.93
C LYS A 438 22.21 -6.43 -9.92
N GLY A 439 21.34 -6.13 -8.95
CA GLY A 439 21.52 -5.06 -7.96
C GLY A 439 22.49 -5.33 -6.82
N GLY A 440 23.20 -6.46 -6.84
CA GLY A 440 24.19 -6.84 -5.82
C GLY A 440 25.65 -6.50 -6.18
N LYS A 441 25.87 -5.53 -7.08
CA LYS A 441 27.22 -5.07 -7.47
C LYS A 441 27.48 -3.66 -6.98
#